data_AF-A0A0D0CKF8-F1
#
_entry.id   AF-A0A0D0CKF8-F1
#
_cell.length_a   1.000
_cell.length_b   1.000
_cell.length_c   1.000
_cell.angle_alpha   90.00
_cell.angle_beta   90.00
_cell.angle_gamma   90.00
#
_symmetry.space_group_name_H-M   'P 1'
#
loop_
_entity.id
_entity.type
_entity.pdbx_description
1 polymer ?
#
loop_
_entity_poly.entity_id
_entity_poly.type
_entity_poly.pdbx_seq_one_letter_code
_entity_poly.pdbx_strand_id
1 'polypeptide(L)'
;YNWGDTAPTNLPKGVEFVPMQWGKDGIDGIALGCLSNIHFSISQGFNEPERSDQSNIPVADAVSLFKQYLTPLRSRGIKVGAPAVSSAPEGQAWMKAFAQQCTDCFDFIVRLDFLHSDLNLETRTDAFPLNF
;
A
#
# COMPACT_ATOMS: atom_id res chain seq x y z
N TYR A 1 6.79 -9.42 -2.33
CA TYR A 1 5.55 -9.26 -1.54
C TYR A 1 4.57 -10.36 -1.94
N ASN A 2 3.55 -10.66 -1.14
CA ASN A 2 2.58 -11.74 -1.38
C ASN A 2 1.14 -11.36 -0.93
N TRP A 3 0.82 -10.07 -0.88
CA TRP A 3 -0.43 -9.53 -0.30
C TRP A 3 -0.64 -9.80 1.20
N GLY A 4 0.37 -10.29 1.92
CA GLY A 4 0.31 -10.49 3.37
C GLY A 4 1.44 -9.79 4.11
N ASP A 5 1.38 -9.89 5.43
CA ASP A 5 2.38 -9.36 6.37
C ASP A 5 3.53 -10.34 6.66
N THR A 6 3.37 -11.61 6.27
CA THR A 6 4.27 -12.70 6.62
C THR A 6 5.03 -13.22 5.40
N ALA A 7 6.36 -13.31 5.54
CA ALA A 7 7.24 -13.81 4.50
C ALA A 7 7.00 -15.32 4.26
N PRO A 8 7.08 -15.79 3.00
CA PRO A 8 7.03 -17.22 2.71
C PRO A 8 8.28 -17.94 3.27
N THR A 9 8.12 -19.20 3.68
CA THR A 9 9.21 -19.98 4.29
C THR A 9 10.37 -20.26 3.34
N ASN A 10 10.12 -20.20 2.02
CA ASN A 10 11.09 -20.47 0.95
C ASN A 10 11.60 -19.19 0.26
N LEU A 11 11.66 -18.05 0.97
CA LEU A 11 12.21 -16.81 0.42
C LEU A 11 13.67 -17.02 -0.05
N PRO A 12 13.99 -16.78 -1.34
CA PRO A 12 15.34 -16.95 -1.84
C PRO A 12 16.34 -16.03 -1.12
N LYS A 13 17.59 -16.49 -0.97
CA LYS A 13 18.65 -15.66 -0.40
C LYS A 13 18.86 -14.39 -1.23
N GLY A 14 19.01 -13.26 -0.56
CA GLY A 14 19.22 -11.96 -1.20
C GLY A 14 17.94 -11.30 -1.74
N VAL A 15 16.77 -11.94 -1.58
CA VAL A 15 15.48 -11.33 -1.90
C VAL A 15 14.88 -10.77 -0.62
N GLU A 16 14.57 -9.48 -0.63
CA GLU A 16 13.85 -8.83 0.45
C GLU A 16 12.35 -9.09 0.32
N PHE A 17 11.72 -9.51 1.43
CA PHE A 17 10.27 -9.56 1.51
C PHE A 17 9.72 -8.19 1.92
N VAL A 18 8.78 -7.67 1.13
CA VAL A 18 8.04 -6.44 1.44
C VAL A 18 6.65 -6.84 1.96
N PRO A 19 6.36 -6.67 3.26
CA PRO A 19 5.04 -6.95 3.82
C PRO A 19 4.01 -5.93 3.34
N MET A 20 2.75 -6.35 3.31
CA MET A 20 1.59 -5.52 3.00
C MET A 20 0.56 -5.66 4.12
N GLN A 21 0.11 -4.53 4.65
CA GLN A 21 -1.05 -4.50 5.52
C GLN A 21 -2.28 -4.48 4.62
N TRP A 22 -2.78 -5.66 4.23
CA TRP A 22 -3.80 -5.76 3.19
C TRP A 22 -5.09 -5.00 3.55
N GLY A 23 -5.55 -5.10 4.79
CA GLY A 23 -6.74 -4.41 5.28
C GLY A 23 -6.66 -4.06 6.76
N LYS A 24 -7.82 -3.87 7.42
CA LYS A 24 -7.89 -3.51 8.85
C LYS A 24 -7.69 -4.69 9.80
N ASP A 25 -7.85 -5.91 9.31
CA ASP A 25 -7.71 -7.10 10.13
C ASP A 25 -6.22 -7.34 10.45
N GLY A 26 -5.91 -7.63 11.72
CA GLY A 26 -4.53 -7.80 12.18
C GLY A 26 -3.65 -6.56 11.98
N ILE A 27 -4.22 -5.34 12.10
CA ILE A 27 -3.56 -4.06 11.77
C ILE A 27 -2.23 -3.80 12.48
N ASP A 28 -2.01 -4.45 13.62
CA ASP A 28 -0.79 -4.36 14.41
C ASP A 28 0.28 -5.39 14.01
N GLY A 29 -0.04 -6.36 13.14
CA GLY A 29 0.82 -7.47 12.76
C GLY A 29 2.17 -7.03 12.20
N ILE A 30 2.19 -6.07 11.26
CA ILE A 30 3.44 -5.51 10.73
C ILE A 30 4.25 -4.82 11.83
N ALA A 31 3.60 -4.00 12.66
CA ALA A 31 4.28 -3.28 13.73
C ALA A 31 4.90 -4.23 14.76
N LEU A 32 4.18 -5.29 15.14
CA LEU A 32 4.67 -6.36 16.03
C LEU A 32 5.79 -7.18 15.38
N GLY A 33 5.67 -7.49 14.08
CA GLY A 33 6.72 -8.17 13.31
C GLY A 33 8.01 -7.36 13.29
N CYS A 34 7.92 -6.04 13.10
CA CYS A 34 9.07 -5.16 13.21
C CYS A 34 9.71 -5.26 14.62
N LEU A 35 8.92 -5.23 15.69
CA LEU A 35 9.43 -5.32 17.08
C LEU A 35 10.17 -6.64 17.35
N SER A 36 9.88 -7.67 16.56
CA SER A 36 10.46 -9.01 16.67
C SER A 36 11.72 -9.21 15.81
N ASN A 37 12.38 -8.11 15.39
CA ASN A 37 13.59 -8.09 14.56
C ASN A 37 13.44 -8.67 13.14
N ILE A 38 12.21 -8.67 12.59
CA ILE A 38 12.04 -8.91 11.16
C ILE A 38 12.47 -7.62 10.45
N HIS A 39 13.56 -7.69 9.67
CA HIS A 39 14.08 -6.55 8.93
C HIS A 39 13.42 -6.46 7.54
N PHE A 40 12.66 -5.39 7.35
CA PHE A 40 12.23 -4.92 6.04
C PHE A 40 12.49 -3.42 5.95
N SER A 41 12.87 -2.96 4.76
CA SER A 41 13.18 -1.57 4.45
C SER A 41 11.94 -0.83 3.95
N ILE A 42 10.91 -1.58 3.54
CA ILE A 42 9.68 -1.08 2.93
C ILE A 42 8.47 -1.85 3.47
N SER A 43 7.35 -1.17 3.70
CA SER A 43 6.03 -1.77 3.95
C SER A 43 4.97 -1.17 3.03
N GLN A 44 4.01 -1.95 2.57
CA GLN A 44 2.87 -1.48 1.76
C GLN A 44 1.61 -1.28 2.61
N GLY A 45 0.82 -0.26 2.25
CA GLY A 45 -0.50 0.00 2.83
C GLY A 45 -1.60 -0.92 2.29
N PHE A 46 -2.86 -0.52 2.55
CA PHE A 46 -4.06 -1.28 2.23
C PHE A 46 -4.22 -1.60 0.74
N ASN A 47 -4.83 -2.76 0.43
CA ASN A 47 -5.06 -3.25 -0.92
C ASN A 47 -6.48 -2.96 -1.39
N GLU A 48 -6.61 -2.15 -2.44
CA GLU A 48 -7.86 -1.69 -3.05
C GLU A 48 -8.93 -1.30 -2.01
N PRO A 49 -8.65 -0.34 -1.12
CA PRO A 49 -9.57 0.04 -0.04
C PRO A 49 -10.89 0.64 -0.52
N GLU A 50 -10.96 1.13 -1.76
CA GLU A 50 -12.19 1.63 -2.37
C GLU A 50 -13.15 0.51 -2.80
N ARG A 51 -12.67 -0.73 -2.91
CA ARG A 51 -13.42 -1.85 -3.46
C ARG A 51 -14.07 -2.68 -2.36
N SER A 52 -15.36 -2.97 -2.52
CA SER A 52 -16.14 -3.77 -1.56
C SER A 52 -15.76 -5.25 -1.52
N ASP A 53 -15.16 -5.76 -2.59
CA ASP A 53 -14.65 -7.13 -2.73
C ASP A 53 -13.18 -7.28 -2.31
N GLN A 54 -12.56 -6.21 -1.80
CA GLN A 54 -11.17 -6.15 -1.35
C GLN A 54 -11.11 -5.67 0.09
N SER A 55 -10.16 -4.79 0.45
CA SER A 55 -10.02 -4.38 1.86
C SER A 55 -11.17 -3.50 2.36
N ASN A 56 -11.91 -2.84 1.44
CA ASN A 56 -13.15 -2.12 1.72
C ASN A 56 -13.07 -1.20 2.96
N ILE A 57 -12.19 -0.20 2.88
CA ILE A 57 -11.88 0.72 3.97
C ILE A 57 -12.26 2.15 3.57
N PRO A 58 -13.20 2.80 4.28
CA PRO A 58 -13.46 4.22 4.11
C PRO A 58 -12.21 5.08 4.34
N VAL A 59 -12.07 6.18 3.61
CA VAL A 59 -10.90 7.07 3.71
C VAL A 59 -10.61 7.51 5.14
N ALA A 60 -11.64 7.89 5.91
CA ALA A 60 -11.48 8.36 7.29
C ALA A 60 -10.86 7.27 8.20
N ASP A 61 -11.34 6.04 8.06
CA ASP A 61 -10.83 4.89 8.81
C ASP A 61 -9.38 4.59 8.39
N ALA A 62 -9.12 4.59 7.08
CA ALA A 62 -7.79 4.35 6.56
C ALA A 62 -6.78 5.39 7.08
N VAL A 63 -7.13 6.68 7.13
CA VAL A 63 -6.29 7.75 7.69
C VAL A 63 -5.97 7.49 9.16
N SER A 64 -6.98 7.13 9.96
CA SER A 64 -6.82 6.83 11.38
C SER A 64 -5.87 5.65 11.59
N LEU A 65 -6.11 4.54 10.90
CA LEU A 65 -5.30 3.33 11.00
C LEU A 65 -3.86 3.57 10.50
N PHE A 66 -3.68 4.31 9.41
CA PHE A 66 -2.34 4.63 8.89
C PHE A 66 -1.51 5.39 9.92
N LYS A 67 -2.07 6.47 10.48
CA LYS A 67 -1.39 7.31 11.48
C LYS A 67 -1.03 6.50 12.73
N GLN A 68 -1.90 5.58 13.12
CA GLN A 68 -1.70 4.79 14.33
C GLN A 68 -0.68 3.65 14.15
N TYR A 69 -0.69 2.95 13.01
CA TYR A 69 0.03 1.67 12.89
C TYR A 69 1.15 1.68 11.84
N LEU A 70 0.97 2.38 10.72
CA LEU A 70 1.91 2.33 9.60
C LEU A 70 2.88 3.51 9.61
N THR A 71 2.41 4.74 9.78
CA THR A 71 3.25 5.94 9.82
C THR A 71 4.37 5.87 10.86
N PRO A 72 4.17 5.35 12.09
CA PRO A 72 5.24 5.23 13.08
C PRO A 72 6.40 4.33 12.65
N LEU A 73 6.22 3.43 11.69
CA LEU A 73 7.28 2.57 11.17
C LEU A 73 8.43 3.38 10.54
N ARG A 74 8.14 4.59 10.06
CA ARG A 74 9.14 5.52 9.51
C ARG A 74 10.22 5.90 10.53
N SER A 75 9.85 6.02 11.81
CA SER A 75 10.81 6.28 12.89
C SER A 75 11.85 5.17 13.07
N ARG A 76 11.58 4.00 12.49
CA ARG A 76 12.44 2.81 12.51
C ARG A 76 13.23 2.63 11.22
N GLY A 77 13.20 3.62 10.32
CA GLY A 77 13.87 3.56 9.02
C GLY A 77 13.12 2.79 7.94
N ILE A 78 11.86 2.41 8.18
CA ILE A 78 11.02 1.68 7.22
C ILE A 78 10.30 2.71 6.34
N LYS A 79 10.42 2.57 5.02
CA LYS A 79 9.64 3.38 4.08
C LYS A 79 8.22 2.83 3.98
N VAL A 80 7.23 3.68 4.14
CA VAL A 80 5.83 3.29 4.12
C VAL A 80 5.21 3.71 2.80
N GLY A 81 4.68 2.75 2.05
CA GLY A 81 3.95 3.03 0.81
C GLY A 81 2.48 3.31 1.09
N ALA A 82 1.87 4.23 0.33
CA ALA A 82 0.43 4.52 0.35
C ALA A 82 -0.43 3.25 0.13
N PRO A 83 -1.74 3.30 0.40
CA PRO A 83 -2.67 2.28 -0.07
C PRO A 83 -2.54 2.05 -1.59
N ALA A 84 -2.67 0.81 -2.05
CA ALA A 84 -2.74 0.49 -3.47
C ALA A 84 -4.21 0.55 -3.89
N VAL A 85 -4.56 1.45 -4.81
CA VAL A 85 -5.94 1.57 -5.34
C VAL A 85 -6.01 1.01 -6.75
N SER A 86 -7.20 0.59 -7.18
CA SER A 86 -7.44 0.21 -8.57
C SER A 86 -7.27 1.41 -9.50
N SER A 87 -7.12 1.14 -10.81
CA SER A 87 -7.08 2.20 -11.83
C SER A 87 -8.43 2.88 -12.09
N ALA A 88 -9.52 2.39 -11.49
CA ALA A 88 -10.86 2.93 -11.69
C ALA A 88 -10.97 4.37 -11.16
N PRO A 89 -11.91 5.19 -11.67
CA PRO A 89 -12.15 6.54 -11.17
C PRO A 89 -12.36 6.60 -9.65
N GLU A 90 -13.00 5.59 -9.07
CA GLU A 90 -13.22 5.43 -7.64
C GLU A 90 -11.90 5.30 -6.87
N GLY A 91 -10.94 4.53 -7.40
CA GLY A 91 -9.61 4.38 -6.81
C GLY A 91 -8.83 5.69 -6.81
N GLN A 92 -8.86 6.42 -7.93
CA GLN A 92 -8.22 7.73 -8.04
C GLN A 92 -8.86 8.75 -7.08
N ALA A 93 -10.19 8.76 -6.97
CA ALA A 93 -10.91 9.63 -6.05
C ALA A 93 -10.58 9.30 -4.59
N TRP A 94 -10.55 8.01 -4.24
CA TRP A 94 -10.20 7.54 -2.91
C TRP A 94 -8.78 7.95 -2.54
N MET A 95 -7.80 7.72 -3.42
CA MET A 95 -6.40 8.08 -3.18
C MET A 95 -6.21 9.59 -2.99
N LYS A 96 -6.88 10.41 -3.82
CA LYS A 96 -6.84 11.86 -3.68
C LYS A 96 -7.37 12.31 -2.32
N ALA A 97 -8.52 11.78 -1.89
CA ALA A 97 -9.12 12.11 -0.60
C ALA A 97 -8.24 11.64 0.58
N PHE A 98 -7.61 10.47 0.47
CA PHE A 98 -6.67 9.96 1.47
C PHE A 98 -5.42 10.84 1.59
N ALA A 99 -4.76 11.15 0.47
CA ALA A 99 -3.56 11.97 0.44
C ALA A 99 -3.80 13.39 1.01
N GLN A 100 -5.00 13.96 0.79
CA GLN A 100 -5.39 15.25 1.37
C GLN A 100 -5.54 15.22 2.91
N GLN A 101 -5.91 14.09 3.49
CA GLN A 101 -6.13 13.92 4.94
C GLN A 101 -4.93 13.30 5.67
N CYS A 102 -3.98 12.74 4.91
CA CYS A 102 -2.83 11.98 5.38
C CYS A 102 -1.53 12.46 4.70
N THR A 103 -1.28 13.77 4.71
CA THR A 103 -0.18 14.41 3.98
C THR A 103 1.23 13.99 4.43
N ASP A 104 1.38 13.47 5.65
CA ASP A 104 2.65 12.98 6.20
C ASP A 104 2.57 11.50 6.63
N CYS A 105 1.72 10.72 5.97
CA CYS A 105 1.47 9.33 6.37
C CYS A 105 2.33 8.30 5.66
N PHE A 106 2.84 8.60 4.47
CA PHE A 106 3.54 7.66 3.59
C PHE A 106 4.66 8.37 2.82
N ASP A 107 5.64 7.61 2.35
CA ASP A 107 6.84 8.09 1.65
C ASP A 107 6.74 7.98 0.12
N PHE A 108 5.89 7.09 -0.39
CA PHE A 108 5.71 6.88 -1.84
C PHE A 108 4.32 6.30 -2.15
N ILE A 109 3.84 6.53 -3.38
CA ILE A 109 2.60 5.92 -3.87
C ILE A 109 2.90 4.50 -4.33
N VAL A 110 2.16 3.54 -3.78
CA VAL A 110 2.21 2.14 -4.20
C VAL A 110 1.28 1.99 -5.40
N ARG A 111 1.84 1.51 -6.51
CA ARG A 111 1.18 0.85 -7.65
C ARG A 111 -0.28 1.28 -7.97
N LEU A 112 -0.51 1.82 -9.18
CA LEU A 112 -1.81 1.68 -9.84
C LEU A 112 -1.94 0.26 -10.39
N ASP A 113 -2.91 -0.52 -9.93
CA ASP A 113 -3.24 -1.81 -10.55
C ASP A 113 -3.94 -1.57 -11.89
N PHE A 114 -3.21 -1.78 -12.99
CA PHE A 114 -3.80 -1.86 -14.34
C PHE A 114 -4.36 -3.27 -14.52
N LEU A 115 -5.64 -3.48 -14.17
CA LEU A 115 -6.38 -4.63 -14.68
C LEU A 115 -6.92 -4.24 -16.05
N HIS A 116 -6.12 -4.50 -17.09
CA HIS A 116 -6.56 -4.29 -18.45
C HIS A 116 -7.15 -5.59 -19.02
N SER A 117 -8.48 -5.66 -19.14
CA SER A 117 -9.13 -6.59 -20.07
C SER A 117 -9.18 -5.93 -21.46
N ASP A 118 -8.42 -6.49 -22.39
CA ASP A 118 -8.44 -6.22 -23.84
C ASP A 118 -7.85 -4.90 -24.37
N LEU A 119 -6.53 -4.89 -24.64
CA LEU A 119 -5.95 -4.05 -25.70
C LEU A 119 -4.86 -4.84 -26.42
N ASN A 120 -5.14 -5.11 -27.69
CA ASN A 120 -4.13 -5.31 -28.70
C ASN A 120 -3.07 -4.20 -28.57
N LEU A 121 -1.81 -4.62 -28.58
CA LEU A 121 -0.63 -3.76 -28.52
C LEU A 121 -0.65 -2.74 -29.67
N GLU A 122 -1.08 -1.51 -29.38
CA GLU A 122 -0.49 -0.33 -30.00
C GLU A 122 0.06 0.57 -28.90
N THR A 123 1.37 0.76 -28.96
CA THR A 123 2.19 1.54 -28.05
C THR A 123 1.66 2.98 -27.93
N ARG A 124 1.17 3.36 -26.76
CA ARG A 124 1.12 4.77 -26.35
C ARG A 124 1.97 4.99 -25.11
N THR A 125 3.05 5.72 -25.32
CA THR A 125 3.95 6.27 -24.32
C THR A 125 3.35 7.54 -23.74
N ASP A 126 2.46 7.45 -22.77
CA ASP A 126 2.00 8.62 -22.03
C ASP A 126 2.35 8.46 -20.55
N ALA A 127 3.51 8.99 -20.17
CA ALA A 127 3.84 9.28 -18.78
C ALA A 127 2.96 10.45 -18.32
N PHE A 128 2.06 10.19 -17.37
CA PHE A 128 1.28 11.26 -16.74
C PHE A 128 2.20 12.07 -15.81
N PRO A 129 2.36 13.39 -16.01
CA PRO A 129 3.00 14.25 -15.03
C PRO A 129 2.04 14.47 -13.86
N LEU A 130 2.49 14.14 -12.65
CA LEU A 130 1.82 14.51 -11.41
C LEU A 130 2.10 15.99 -11.13
N ASN A 131 1.18 16.87 -11.50
CA ASN A 131 1.12 18.22 -10.95
C ASN A 131 0.12 18.21 -9.79
N PHE A 132 0.63 18.43 -8.59
CA PHE A 132 -0.16 18.68 -7.38
C PHE A 132 -0.75 20.09 -7.40
#